data_AF-A0A522RAW9-F1
#
_entry.id   AF-A0A522RAW9-F1
#
_cell.length_a   1.000
_cell.length_b   1.000
_cell.length_c   1.000
_cell.angle_alpha   90.00
_cell.angle_beta   90.00
_cell.angle_gamma   90.00
#
_symmetry.space_group_name_H-M   'P 1'
#
loop_
_entity.id
_entity.type
_entity.pdbx_description
1 polymer ?
#
loop_
_entity_poly.entity_id
_entity_poly.type
_entity_poly.pdbx_seq_one_letter_code
_entity_poly.pdbx_strand_id
1 'polypeptide(L)' 'MENLTIHPPLSNVQAELLKLFPAEIPKNDLLEIRKVIAKFLLEKARDHADEVWDEKGYSDKRLMEILNKDRD' A
#
# COMPACT_ATOMS: atom_id res chain seq x y z
N MET A 1 7.76 8.82 -26.04
CA MET A 1 6.53 8.36 -25.35
C MET A 1 6.80 6.94 -24.93
N GLU A 2 6.67 6.61 -23.64
CA GLU A 2 6.76 5.21 -23.20
C GLU A 2 5.55 4.46 -23.76
N ASN A 3 5.76 3.34 -24.44
CA ASN A 3 4.66 2.51 -24.92
C ASN A 3 4.07 1.74 -23.73
N LEU A 4 2.81 2.05 -23.37
CA LEU A 4 2.06 1.32 -22.36
C LEU A 4 1.53 0.01 -22.97
N THR A 5 2.04 -1.14 -22.52
CA THR A 5 1.48 -2.45 -22.89
C THR A 5 0.47 -2.88 -21.82
N ILE A 6 -0.81 -2.96 -22.19
CA ILE A 6 -1.88 -3.45 -21.30
C ILE A 6 -1.93 -4.97 -21.39
N HIS A 7 -1.79 -5.65 -20.26
CA HIS A 7 -1.91 -7.11 -20.15
C HIS A 7 -3.23 -7.49 -19.45
N PRO A 8 -4.30 -7.77 -20.21
CA PRO A 8 -5.54 -8.29 -19.64
C PRO A 8 -5.36 -9.74 -19.13
N PRO A 9 -6.20 -10.20 -18.19
CA PRO A 9 -7.32 -9.48 -17.57
C PRO A 9 -6.84 -8.50 -16.48
N LEU A 10 -7.40 -7.30 -16.48
CA LEU A 10 -7.12 -6.30 -15.45
C LEU A 10 -7.74 -6.72 -14.12
N SER A 11 -7.07 -6.39 -13.02
CA SER A 11 -7.70 -6.46 -11.70
C SER A 11 -8.90 -5.51 -11.64
N ASN A 12 -9.83 -5.77 -10.73
CA ASN A 12 -10.98 -4.89 -10.48
C ASN A 12 -10.54 -3.43 -10.26
N VAL A 13 -9.51 -3.20 -9.46
CA VAL A 13 -8.97 -1.84 -9.19
C VAL A 13 -8.41 -1.21 -10.46
N GLN A 14 -7.64 -1.96 -11.26
CA GLN A 14 -7.11 -1.47 -12.53
C GLN A 14 -8.25 -1.06 -13.49
N ALA A 15 -9.30 -1.87 -13.60
CA ALA A 15 -10.45 -1.59 -14.46
C ALA A 15 -11.25 -0.35 -13.99
N GLU A 16 -11.47 -0.19 -12.68
CA GLU A 16 -12.16 0.99 -12.13
C GLU A 16 -11.34 2.28 -12.30
N LEU A 17 -10.01 2.22 -12.08
CA LEU A 17 -9.14 3.39 -12.29
C LEU A 17 -9.19 3.87 -13.74
N LEU A 18 -9.22 2.97 -14.73
CA LEU A 18 -9.34 3.36 -16.13
C LEU A 18 -10.66 4.08 -16.44
N LYS A 19 -11.75 3.80 -15.72
CA LYS A 19 -13.03 4.51 -15.89
C LYS A 19 -12.98 5.94 -15.34
N LEU A 20 -12.13 6.20 -14.35
CA LEU A 20 -12.01 7.50 -13.69
C LEU A 20 -11.14 8.51 -14.46
N PHE A 21 -10.28 8.02 -15.36
CA PHE A 21 -9.36 8.86 -16.13
C PHE A 21 -9.60 8.75 -17.65
N PRO A 22 -10.76 9.21 -18.16
CA PRO A 22 -11.06 9.18 -19.58
C PRO A 22 -10.24 10.19 -20.40
N ALA A 23 -9.61 11.16 -19.74
CA ALA A 23 -8.82 12.23 -20.36
C ALA A 23 -7.36 12.16 -19.91
N GLU A 24 -6.45 12.56 -20.79
CA GLU A 24 -5.05 12.78 -20.41
C GLU A 24 -4.96 13.89 -19.37
N ILE A 25 -4.18 13.62 -18.32
CA ILE A 25 -3.87 14.59 -17.28
C ILE A 25 -2.38 14.96 -17.32
N PRO A 26 -2.01 16.17 -16.90
CA PRO A 26 -0.61 16.55 -16.75
C PRO A 26 0.16 15.56 -15.87
N LYS A 27 1.44 15.35 -16.21
CA LYS A 27 2.32 14.41 -15.49
C LYS A 27 2.39 14.68 -13.97
N ASN A 28 2.31 15.95 -13.57
CA ASN A 28 2.32 16.36 -12.17
C ASN A 28 1.05 15.91 -11.44
N ASP A 29 -0.12 16.07 -12.06
CA ASP A 29 -1.39 15.65 -11.46
C ASP A 29 -1.46 14.12 -11.33
N LEU A 30 -0.92 13.40 -12.33
CA LEU A 30 -0.76 11.94 -12.26
C LEU A 30 0.15 11.51 -11.09
N LEU A 31 1.20 12.27 -10.80
CA LEU A 31 2.07 12.01 -9.66
C LEU A 31 1.32 12.22 -8.33
N GLU A 32 0.50 13.27 -8.22
CA GLU A 32 -0.30 13.52 -7.02
C GLU A 32 -1.33 12.41 -6.79
N ILE A 33 -2.01 11.94 -7.83
CA ILE A 33 -2.93 10.79 -7.73
C ILE A 33 -2.20 9.53 -7.22
N ARG A 34 -1.00 9.25 -7.74
CA ARG A 34 -0.19 8.12 -7.24
C ARG A 34 0.14 8.26 -5.76
N LYS A 35 0.46 9.46 -5.28
CA LYS A 35 0.74 9.71 -3.86
C LYS A 35 -0.50 9.47 -2.99
N VAL A 36 -1.68 9.90 -3.44
CA VAL A 36 -2.95 9.67 -2.73
C VAL A 36 -3.22 8.17 -2.58
N ILE A 37 -3.08 7.40 -3.67
CA ILE A 37 -3.27 5.94 -3.65
C ILE A 37 -2.23 5.28 -2.73
N ALA A 38 -0.95 5.66 -2.85
CA ALA A 38 0.11 5.10 -2.01
C ALA A 38 -0.13 5.37 -0.52
N LYS A 39 -0.56 6.59 -0.17
CA LYS A 39 -0.89 6.97 1.20
C LYS A 39 -2.05 6.13 1.74
N PHE A 40 -3.14 6.00 0.97
CA PHE A 40 -4.28 5.18 1.36
C PHE A 40 -3.89 3.72 1.63
N LEU A 41 -3.10 3.12 0.74
CA LEU A 41 -2.65 1.74 0.91
C LEU A 41 -1.71 1.58 2.11
N LEU A 42 -0.82 2.55 2.35
CA LEU A 42 0.07 2.57 3.51
C LEU A 42 -0.71 2.66 4.83
N GLU A 43 -1.72 3.53 4.90
CA GLU A 43 -2.59 3.65 6.07
C GLU A 43 -3.31 2.34 6.35
N LYS A 44 -3.91 1.70 5.34
CA LYS A 44 -4.55 0.39 5.50
C LYS A 44 -3.57 -0.70 5.95
N ALA A 45 -2.35 -0.70 5.42
CA ALA A 45 -1.32 -1.66 5.81
C ALA A 45 -0.86 -1.47 7.25
N ARG A 46 -0.70 -0.21 7.69
CA ARG A 46 -0.36 0.12 9.09
C ARG A 46 -1.47 -0.33 10.03
N ASP A 47 -2.71 0.06 9.74
CA ASP A 47 -3.85 -0.27 10.61
C ASP A 47 -3.98 -1.80 10.77
N HIS A 48 -3.76 -2.56 9.69
CA HIS A 48 -3.77 -4.02 9.76
C HIS A 48 -2.58 -4.59 10.54
N ALA A 49 -1.40 -3.97 10.46
CA ALA A 49 -0.25 -4.37 11.25
C ALA A 49 -0.50 -4.15 12.76
N ASP A 50 -1.15 -3.04 13.11
CA ASP A 50 -1.55 -2.73 14.48
C ASP A 50 -2.59 -3.75 15.00
N GLU A 51 -3.60 -4.12 14.19
CA GLU A 51 -4.55 -5.19 14.53
C GLU A 51 -3.84 -6.52 14.83
N VAL A 52 -2.92 -6.95 13.95
CA VAL A 52 -2.16 -8.20 14.14
C VAL A 52 -1.23 -8.12 15.36
N TRP A 53 -0.69 -6.94 15.66
CA TRP A 53 0.13 -6.70 16.84
C TRP A 53 -0.66 -6.92 18.13
N ASP A 54 -1.86 -6.34 18.19
CA ASP A 54 -2.77 -6.46 19.32
C ASP A 54 -3.29 -7.90 19.49
N GLU A 55 -3.71 -8.56 18.39
CA GLU A 55 -4.19 -9.95 18.41
C GLU A 55 -3.15 -10.93 18.97
N LYS A 56 -1.87 -10.69 18.68
CA LYS A 56 -0.77 -11.53 19.17
C LYS A 56 -0.34 -11.18 20.60
N GLY A 57 -0.97 -10.18 21.22
CA GLY A 57 -0.61 -9.67 22.54
C GLY A 57 0.84 -9.18 22.56
N TYR A 58 1.30 -8.62 21.44
CA TYR A 58 2.62 -8.02 21.39
C TYR A 58 2.63 -6.73 22.21
N SER A 59 3.76 -6.49 22.86
CA SER A 59 4.01 -5.30 23.65
C SER A 59 5.48 -4.94 23.51
N ASP A 60 5.84 -3.70 23.80
CA ASP A 60 7.23 -3.26 23.78
C ASP A 60 8.11 -4.17 24.65
N LYS A 61 7.57 -4.63 25.79
CA LYS A 61 8.23 -5.59 26.66
C LYS A 61 8.46 -6.94 25.95
N ARG A 62 7.44 -7.49 25.30
CA ARG A 62 7.56 -8.77 24.58
C ARG A 62 8.49 -8.67 23.36
N LEU A 63 8.50 -7.53 22.68
CA LEU A 63 9.44 -7.25 21.60
C LEU A 63 10.88 -7.24 22.14
N MET A 64 11.13 -6.56 23.26
CA MET A 64 12.44 -6.54 23.91
C MET A 64 12.89 -7.94 24.37
N GLU A 65 11.97 -8.76 24.88
CA GLU A 65 12.25 -10.16 25.23
C GLU A 65 12.67 -10.98 24.00
N ILE A 66 11.98 -10.83 22.86
CA ILE A 66 12.32 -11.50 21.59
C ILE A 66 13.71 -11.04 21.10
N LEU A 67 13.92 -9.73 21.00
CA LEU A 67 15.17 -9.14 20.49
C LEU A 67 16.40 -9.50 21.33
N ASN A 68 16.24 -9.68 22.65
CA ASN A 68 17.33 -10.10 23.52
C ASN A 68 17.61 -11.59 23.41
N LYS A 69 16.58 -12.42 23.22
CA LYS A 69 16.71 -13.87 23.11
C LYS A 69 17.41 -14.31 21.81
N ASP A 70 17.31 -13.53 20.74
CA ASP A 70 18.00 -13.78 19.47
C ASP A 70 19.50 -13.40 19.49
N ARG A 71 20.00 -12.80 20.59
CA ARG A 71 21.39 -12.34 20.74
C ARG A 71 22.27 -13.27 21.59
N ASP A 72 21.70 -14.35 22.13
CA ASP A 72 22.36 -15.42 22.89
C ASP A 72 22.49 -16.70 22.04
#